data_AF-A0A3D8I6B8-F1
#
_entry.id   AF-A0A3D8I6B8-F1
#
_cell.length_a   1.000
_cell.length_b   1.000
_cell.length_c   1.000
_cell.angle_alpha   90.00
_cell.angle_beta   90.00
_cell.angle_gamma   90.00
#
_symmetry.space_group_name_H-M   'P 1'
#
loop_
_entity.id
_entity.type
_entity.pdbx_description
1 polymer ?
#
loop_
_entity_poly.entity_id
_entity_poly.type
_entity_poly.pdbx_seq_one_letter_code
_entity_poly.pdbx_strand_id
1 'polypeptide(L)'
;MQKAIIYGAGTRGKQVALHILLDYHILAFVDSNPAKVGMSIQIQDKTYPIISPQEINGLKFDMLFIGTYDINGVKQTLSTLNIPAHKINTQLADTYIHARIAFIYNLSWLLNQRKVQGACAELGVHRGDSARHINRAFNKRLLYLCDTFEGFDSRDCEYDNAACLSNAKVGEFGDTSLSLVQSKMPHLENVRFVKGYFPESAKIIPKDEKFAFVNLDVDLYQPILAGCEFFYPRLTGGGDNLN
;
A
#
# COMPACT_ATOMS: atom_id res chain seq x y z
N MET A 1 -7.90 -24.37 -19.79
CA MET A 1 -7.60 -23.17 -18.98
C MET A 1 -8.13 -21.96 -19.73
N GLN A 2 -8.87 -21.07 -19.07
CA GLN A 2 -9.44 -19.87 -19.72
C GLN A 2 -8.32 -18.91 -20.12
N LYS A 3 -8.53 -18.08 -21.13
CA LYS A 3 -7.57 -17.08 -21.60
C LYS A 3 -7.82 -15.74 -20.94
N ALA A 4 -6.79 -15.16 -20.34
CA ALA A 4 -6.86 -13.86 -19.69
C ALA A 4 -5.96 -12.82 -20.33
N ILE A 5 -6.34 -11.56 -20.19
CA ILE A 5 -5.46 -10.39 -20.37
C ILE A 5 -5.50 -9.52 -19.12
N ILE A 6 -4.41 -8.83 -18.82
CA ILE A 6 -4.32 -7.97 -17.64
C ILE A 6 -4.07 -6.53 -18.09
N TYR A 7 -4.96 -5.61 -17.75
CA TYR A 7 -4.81 -4.20 -18.04
C TYR A 7 -4.08 -3.48 -16.90
N GLY A 8 -2.83 -3.12 -17.16
CA GLY A 8 -1.89 -2.44 -16.28
C GLY A 8 -0.59 -3.24 -16.17
N ALA A 9 0.50 -2.76 -16.77
CA ALA A 9 1.82 -3.40 -16.69
C ALA A 9 2.66 -2.78 -15.56
N GLY A 10 2.04 -2.54 -14.40
CA GLY A 10 2.67 -2.03 -13.19
C GLY A 10 2.67 -3.09 -12.08
N THR A 11 3.01 -2.68 -10.85
CA THR A 11 3.04 -3.56 -9.68
C THR A 11 1.71 -4.27 -9.43
N ARG A 12 0.58 -3.56 -9.50
CA ARG A 12 -0.77 -4.14 -9.34
C ARG A 12 -1.05 -5.22 -10.39
N GLY A 13 -0.71 -4.98 -11.66
CA GLY A 13 -0.83 -5.98 -12.72
C GLY A 13 -0.04 -7.25 -12.43
N LYS A 14 1.20 -7.11 -11.95
CA LYS A 14 2.03 -8.27 -11.55
C LYS A 14 1.35 -9.07 -10.43
N GLN A 15 0.76 -8.40 -9.43
CA GLN A 15 0.03 -9.05 -8.35
C GLN A 15 -1.22 -9.77 -8.87
N VAL A 16 -2.01 -9.13 -9.73
CA VAL A 16 -3.17 -9.76 -10.39
C VAL A 16 -2.74 -11.03 -11.13
N ALA A 17 -1.61 -10.99 -11.84
CA ALA A 17 -1.10 -12.17 -12.54
C ALA A 17 -0.85 -13.34 -11.58
N LEU A 18 -0.20 -13.11 -10.44
CA LEU A 18 0.05 -14.15 -9.44
C LEU A 18 -1.25 -14.77 -8.88
N HIS A 19 -2.33 -14.01 -8.80
CA HIS A 19 -3.64 -14.53 -8.36
C HIS A 19 -4.33 -15.42 -9.38
N ILE A 20 -4.10 -15.20 -10.68
CA ILE A 20 -4.86 -15.88 -11.75
C ILE A 20 -4.05 -16.94 -12.50
N LEU A 21 -2.74 -17.02 -12.26
CA LEU A 21 -1.81 -17.83 -13.07
C LEU A 21 -2.11 -19.35 -13.05
N LEU A 22 -2.80 -19.83 -12.00
CA LEU A 22 -3.21 -21.24 -11.87
C LEU A 22 -4.50 -21.55 -12.66
N ASP A 23 -5.39 -20.56 -12.80
CA ASP A 23 -6.72 -20.74 -13.39
C ASP A 23 -6.80 -20.23 -14.85
N TYR A 24 -5.88 -19.34 -15.22
CA TYR A 24 -5.88 -18.63 -16.49
C TYR A 24 -4.55 -18.71 -17.24
N HIS A 25 -4.65 -18.92 -18.55
CA HIS A 25 -3.57 -18.68 -19.50
C HIS A 25 -3.52 -17.19 -19.84
N ILE A 26 -2.58 -16.45 -19.23
CA ILE A 26 -2.37 -15.04 -19.52
C ILE A 26 -1.76 -14.89 -20.92
N LEU A 27 -2.40 -14.11 -21.78
CA LEU A 27 -1.95 -13.86 -23.16
C LEU A 27 -1.00 -12.66 -23.23
N ALA A 28 -1.35 -11.57 -22.55
CA ALA A 28 -0.62 -10.31 -22.60
C ALA A 28 -1.00 -9.41 -21.42
N PHE A 29 -0.13 -8.44 -21.15
CA PHE A 29 -0.46 -7.25 -20.39
C PHE A 29 -0.82 -6.12 -21.34
N VAL A 30 -1.70 -5.23 -20.91
CA VAL A 30 -2.07 -4.02 -21.66
C VAL A 30 -1.63 -2.81 -20.86
N ASP A 31 -1.03 -1.79 -21.48
CA ASP A 31 -0.73 -0.54 -20.81
C ASP A 31 -0.94 0.65 -21.76
N SER A 32 -1.55 1.72 -21.25
CA SER A 32 -1.80 2.94 -22.02
C SER A 32 -0.56 3.79 -22.21
N ASN A 33 0.51 3.55 -21.44
CA ASN A 33 1.78 4.26 -21.59
C ASN A 33 2.55 3.72 -22.81
N PRO A 34 2.71 4.53 -23.89
CA PRO A 34 3.40 4.09 -25.10
C PRO A 34 4.84 3.63 -24.86
N ALA A 35 5.52 4.16 -23.82
CA ALA A 35 6.88 3.77 -23.48
C ALA A 35 7.00 2.32 -23.00
N LYS A 36 5.89 1.70 -22.57
CA LYS A 36 5.86 0.29 -22.14
C LYS A 36 5.39 -0.66 -23.24
N VAL A 37 4.65 -0.17 -24.24
CA VAL A 37 4.12 -0.99 -25.33
C VAL A 37 5.29 -1.58 -26.13
N GLY A 38 5.23 -2.87 -26.44
CA GLY A 38 6.31 -3.61 -27.10
C GLY A 38 7.39 -4.13 -26.16
N MET A 39 7.41 -3.69 -24.89
CA MET A 39 8.23 -4.33 -23.85
C MET A 39 7.59 -5.64 -23.38
N SER A 40 8.23 -6.30 -22.42
CA SER A 40 7.70 -7.50 -21.77
C SER A 40 7.79 -7.40 -20.26
N ILE A 41 6.97 -8.22 -19.59
CA ILE A 41 6.94 -8.33 -18.14
C ILE A 41 7.17 -9.79 -17.75
N GLN A 42 8.11 -10.00 -16.84
CA GLN A 42 8.37 -11.32 -16.29
C GLN A 42 7.50 -11.55 -15.04
N ILE A 43 6.80 -12.67 -15.02
CA ILE A 43 6.07 -13.17 -13.86
C ILE A 43 6.55 -14.61 -13.62
N GLN A 44 7.20 -14.84 -12.49
CA GLN A 44 7.88 -16.11 -12.20
C GLN A 44 8.86 -16.49 -13.33
N ASP A 45 8.70 -17.66 -13.93
CA ASP A 45 9.51 -18.23 -15.01
C ASP A 45 9.02 -17.85 -16.41
N LYS A 46 7.95 -17.05 -16.53
CA LYS A 46 7.31 -16.72 -17.82
C LYS A 46 7.39 -15.23 -18.15
N THR A 47 7.49 -14.95 -19.44
CA THR A 47 7.54 -13.60 -20.00
C THR A 47 6.30 -13.34 -20.82
N TYR A 48 5.66 -12.20 -20.58
CA TYR A 48 4.42 -11.80 -21.25
C TYR A 48 4.63 -10.48 -21.99
N PRO A 49 4.12 -10.34 -23.23
CA PRO A 49 4.21 -9.08 -23.96
C PRO A 49 3.32 -8.01 -23.33
N ILE A 50 3.74 -6.75 -23.46
CA ILE A 50 2.92 -5.58 -23.16
C ILE A 50 2.42 -5.00 -24.48
N ILE A 51 1.10 -5.00 -24.66
CA ILE A 51 0.44 -4.48 -25.87
C ILE A 51 -0.30 -3.17 -25.58
N SER A 52 -0.63 -2.44 -26.62
CA SER A 52 -1.51 -1.28 -26.54
C SER A 52 -2.98 -1.69 -26.34
N PRO A 53 -3.84 -0.80 -25.82
CA PRO A 53 -5.27 -1.08 -25.70
C PRO A 53 -5.94 -1.45 -27.02
N GLN A 54 -5.50 -0.87 -28.14
CA GLN A 54 -6.08 -1.10 -29.48
C GLN A 54 -5.87 -2.54 -29.95
N GLU A 55 -4.79 -3.19 -29.53
CA GLU A 55 -4.46 -4.57 -29.91
C GLU A 55 -5.33 -5.62 -29.21
N ILE A 56 -6.10 -5.25 -28.17
CA ILE A 56 -7.02 -6.17 -27.47
C ILE A 56 -8.00 -6.85 -28.44
N ASN A 57 -8.53 -6.12 -29.42
CA ASN A 57 -9.51 -6.63 -30.38
C ASN A 57 -8.94 -7.71 -31.31
N GLY A 58 -7.61 -7.79 -31.45
CA GLY A 58 -6.93 -8.86 -32.18
C GLY A 58 -6.81 -10.17 -31.39
N LEU A 59 -7.12 -10.17 -30.09
CA LEU A 59 -6.96 -11.32 -29.20
C LEU A 59 -8.28 -12.01 -28.91
N LYS A 60 -8.25 -13.35 -28.91
CA LYS A 60 -9.35 -14.17 -28.39
C LYS A 60 -9.11 -14.46 -26.91
N PHE A 61 -9.85 -13.77 -26.03
CA PHE A 61 -9.77 -13.92 -24.57
C PHE A 61 -11.15 -14.12 -23.94
N ASP A 62 -11.15 -14.73 -22.75
CA ASP A 62 -12.35 -15.03 -21.96
C ASP A 62 -12.58 -13.95 -20.89
N MET A 63 -11.52 -13.47 -20.23
CA MET A 63 -11.58 -12.47 -19.16
C MET A 63 -10.46 -11.43 -19.26
N LEU A 64 -10.76 -10.18 -18.92
CA LEU A 64 -9.82 -9.08 -18.76
C LEU A 64 -9.81 -8.66 -17.29
N PHE A 65 -8.65 -8.67 -16.66
CA PHE A 65 -8.47 -8.20 -15.28
C PHE A 65 -7.87 -6.80 -15.26
N ILE A 66 -8.36 -5.91 -14.42
CA ILE A 66 -7.79 -4.57 -14.23
C ILE A 66 -6.77 -4.59 -13.08
N GLY A 67 -5.53 -4.24 -13.38
CA GLY A 67 -4.38 -4.19 -12.47
C GLY A 67 -3.75 -2.81 -12.39
N THR A 68 -4.56 -1.76 -12.23
CA THR A 68 -4.12 -0.35 -12.08
C THR A 68 -5.00 0.38 -11.06
N TYR A 69 -4.56 1.57 -10.63
CA TYR A 69 -5.33 2.47 -9.76
C TYR A 69 -6.51 3.11 -10.50
N ASP A 70 -6.33 3.46 -11.78
CA ASP A 70 -7.35 4.13 -12.58
C ASP A 70 -8.35 3.14 -13.19
N ILE A 71 -9.16 2.51 -12.33
CA ILE A 71 -10.15 1.52 -12.77
C ILE A 71 -11.19 2.18 -13.70
N ASN A 72 -11.60 3.42 -13.41
CA ASN A 72 -12.65 4.10 -14.15
C ASN A 72 -12.17 4.53 -15.54
N GLY A 73 -10.97 5.11 -15.67
CA GLY A 73 -10.40 5.48 -16.96
C GLY A 73 -10.11 4.26 -17.84
N VAL A 74 -9.68 3.14 -17.24
CA VAL A 74 -9.56 1.87 -17.97
C VAL A 74 -10.92 1.37 -18.44
N LYS A 75 -11.96 1.36 -17.59
CA LYS A 75 -13.32 0.98 -18.02
C LYS A 75 -13.84 1.83 -19.18
N GLN A 76 -13.60 3.14 -19.14
CA GLN A 76 -13.98 4.04 -20.23
C GLN A 76 -13.25 3.68 -21.53
N THR A 77 -11.94 3.43 -21.46
CA THR A 77 -11.13 3.02 -22.61
C THR A 77 -11.63 1.70 -23.20
N LEU A 78 -11.92 0.70 -22.36
CA LEU A 78 -12.45 -0.60 -22.77
C LEU A 78 -13.85 -0.49 -23.39
N SER A 79 -14.68 0.43 -22.89
CA SER A 79 -15.99 0.72 -23.48
C SER A 79 -15.86 1.30 -24.89
N THR A 80 -14.93 2.25 -25.12
CA THR A 80 -14.67 2.81 -26.46
C THR A 80 -14.19 1.75 -27.45
N LEU A 81 -13.47 0.72 -26.96
CA LEU A 81 -13.02 -0.42 -27.74
C LEU A 81 -14.10 -1.50 -27.94
N ASN A 82 -15.33 -1.28 -27.44
CA ASN A 82 -16.45 -2.22 -27.45
C ASN A 82 -16.16 -3.56 -26.75
N ILE A 83 -15.33 -3.54 -25.71
CA ILE A 83 -15.09 -4.73 -24.89
C ILE A 83 -16.30 -4.99 -23.99
N PRO A 84 -16.94 -6.18 -24.05
CA PRO A 84 -18.13 -6.47 -23.27
C PRO A 84 -17.87 -6.40 -21.75
N ALA A 85 -18.74 -5.70 -21.02
CA ALA A 85 -18.59 -5.49 -19.57
C ALA A 85 -18.50 -6.81 -18.76
N HIS A 86 -19.18 -7.87 -19.19
CA HIS A 86 -19.15 -9.18 -18.54
C HIS A 86 -17.78 -9.88 -18.62
N LYS A 87 -16.89 -9.42 -19.52
CA LYS A 87 -15.51 -9.89 -19.62
C LYS A 87 -14.54 -9.07 -18.76
N ILE A 88 -14.98 -8.06 -18.03
CA ILE A 88 -14.11 -7.16 -17.26
C ILE A 88 -14.22 -7.51 -15.78
N ASN A 89 -13.10 -7.92 -15.18
CA ASN A 89 -12.98 -8.23 -13.77
C ASN A 89 -12.12 -7.18 -13.04
N THR A 90 -12.70 -6.55 -12.02
CA THR A 90 -12.03 -5.54 -11.18
C THR A 90 -11.81 -5.98 -9.75
N GLN A 91 -12.22 -7.20 -9.39
CA GLN A 91 -12.22 -7.67 -8.00
C GLN A 91 -10.80 -7.79 -7.43
N LEU A 92 -9.81 -7.99 -8.30
CA LEU A 92 -8.41 -8.15 -7.89
C LEU A 92 -7.62 -6.84 -7.83
N ALA A 93 -8.22 -5.71 -8.21
CA ALA A 93 -7.52 -4.44 -8.26
C ALA A 93 -7.07 -3.96 -6.87
N ASP A 94 -7.84 -4.29 -5.83
CA ASP A 94 -7.65 -3.83 -4.45
C ASP A 94 -7.34 -4.97 -3.47
N THR A 95 -6.94 -6.15 -3.96
CA THR A 95 -6.66 -7.33 -3.11
C THR A 95 -5.63 -7.03 -2.02
N TYR A 96 -4.59 -6.24 -2.33
CA TYR A 96 -3.57 -5.87 -1.35
C TYR A 96 -4.13 -5.01 -0.20
N ILE A 97 -5.12 -4.14 -0.48
CA ILE A 97 -5.82 -3.35 0.55
C ILE A 97 -6.59 -4.31 1.46
N HIS A 98 -7.34 -5.25 0.88
CA HIS A 98 -8.10 -6.23 1.64
C HIS A 98 -7.19 -7.14 2.48
N ALA A 99 -6.04 -7.55 1.94
CA ALA A 99 -5.06 -8.35 2.67
C ALA A 99 -4.50 -7.58 3.88
N ARG A 100 -4.13 -6.30 3.71
CA ARG A 100 -3.65 -5.45 4.80
C ARG A 100 -4.72 -5.25 5.88
N ILE A 101 -5.96 -4.97 5.48
CA ILE A 101 -7.09 -4.85 6.43
C ILE A 101 -7.28 -6.16 7.18
N ALA A 102 -7.36 -7.31 6.49
CA ALA A 102 -7.53 -8.61 7.12
C ALA A 102 -6.40 -8.91 8.13
N PHE A 103 -5.15 -8.58 7.78
CA PHE A 103 -4.01 -8.71 8.67
C PHE A 103 -4.18 -7.87 9.95
N ILE A 104 -4.53 -6.59 9.83
CA ILE A 104 -4.75 -5.69 10.98
C ILE A 104 -5.80 -6.27 11.94
N TYR A 105 -6.95 -6.73 11.42
CA TYR A 105 -8.03 -7.27 12.25
C TYR A 105 -7.66 -8.60 12.90
N ASN A 106 -7.07 -9.53 12.15
CA ASN A 106 -6.66 -10.83 12.67
C ASN A 106 -5.58 -10.68 13.74
N LEU A 107 -4.59 -9.80 13.50
CA LEU A 107 -3.53 -9.54 14.47
C LEU A 107 -4.09 -8.84 15.72
N SER A 108 -4.98 -7.85 15.58
CA SER A 108 -5.63 -7.23 16.74
C SER A 108 -6.36 -8.25 17.60
N TRP A 109 -7.15 -9.13 16.96
CA TRP A 109 -7.84 -10.21 17.67
C TRP A 109 -6.85 -11.09 18.44
N LEU A 110 -5.78 -11.54 17.78
CA LEU A 110 -4.75 -12.38 18.40
C LEU A 110 -4.06 -11.70 19.60
N LEU A 111 -3.64 -10.44 19.43
CA LEU A 111 -2.98 -9.67 20.49
C LEU A 111 -3.91 -9.46 21.69
N ASN A 112 -5.21 -9.27 21.45
CA ASN A 112 -6.20 -9.15 22.51
C ASN A 112 -6.45 -10.49 23.23
N GLN A 113 -6.52 -11.61 22.50
CA GLN A 113 -6.62 -12.95 23.11
C GLN A 113 -5.42 -13.27 24.00
N ARG A 114 -4.22 -12.89 23.54
CA ARG A 114 -2.97 -13.07 24.29
C ARG A 114 -2.73 -12.00 25.36
N LYS A 115 -3.65 -11.04 25.51
CA LYS A 115 -3.56 -9.92 26.47
C LYS A 115 -2.24 -9.13 26.34
N VAL A 116 -1.69 -9.02 25.13
CA VAL A 116 -0.48 -8.24 24.86
C VAL A 116 -0.76 -6.78 25.18
N GLN A 117 0.06 -6.15 26.01
CA GLN A 117 -0.11 -4.74 26.39
C GLN A 117 0.60 -3.79 25.42
N GLY A 118 0.32 -2.50 25.52
CA GLY A 118 0.96 -1.45 24.73
C GLY A 118 0.04 -0.76 23.72
N ALA A 119 0.46 0.43 23.31
CA ALA A 119 -0.18 1.27 22.31
C ALA A 119 -0.02 0.72 20.89
N CYS A 120 -0.68 1.37 19.93
CA CYS A 120 -0.45 1.19 18.50
C CYS A 120 0.23 2.43 17.93
N ALA A 121 0.97 2.26 16.83
CA ALA A 121 1.47 3.39 16.05
C ALA A 121 1.35 3.12 14.54
N GLU A 122 1.22 4.20 13.79
CA GLU A 122 1.46 4.23 12.34
C GLU A 122 2.45 5.37 12.05
N LEU A 123 3.54 5.05 11.37
CA LEU A 123 4.50 6.01 10.83
C LEU A 123 4.31 6.04 9.32
N GLY A 124 3.92 7.20 8.78
CA GLY A 124 3.41 7.33 7.42
C GLY A 124 1.91 7.06 7.37
N VAL A 125 1.12 8.12 7.56
CA VAL A 125 -0.34 8.12 7.73
C VAL A 125 -1.04 8.56 6.44
N HIS A 126 -0.44 9.50 5.69
CA HIS A 126 -1.02 10.11 4.50
C HIS A 126 -2.47 10.55 4.75
N ARG A 127 -3.44 10.01 4.01
CA ARG A 127 -4.87 10.32 4.13
C ARG A 127 -5.59 9.49 5.19
N GLY A 128 -4.89 8.67 5.98
CA GLY A 128 -5.43 7.92 7.12
C GLY A 128 -6.28 6.69 6.76
N ASP A 129 -6.15 6.16 5.55
CA ASP A 129 -6.95 5.02 5.12
C ASP A 129 -6.53 3.71 5.82
N SER A 130 -5.24 3.51 6.11
CA SER A 130 -4.77 2.44 6.99
C SER A 130 -5.07 2.76 8.46
N ALA A 131 -4.70 3.96 8.94
CA ALA A 131 -4.96 4.45 10.31
C ALA A 131 -6.38 4.18 10.81
N ARG A 132 -7.42 4.46 10.02
CA ARG A 132 -8.82 4.25 10.48
C ARG A 132 -9.13 2.78 10.77
N HIS A 133 -8.52 1.85 10.04
CA HIS A 133 -8.70 0.42 10.27
C HIS A 133 -7.92 -0.03 11.50
N ILE A 134 -6.72 0.52 11.74
CA ILE A 134 -5.96 0.31 12.98
C ILE A 134 -6.77 0.84 14.18
N ASN A 135 -7.24 2.08 14.11
CA ASN A 135 -8.03 2.73 15.15
C ASN A 135 -9.32 1.95 15.48
N ARG A 136 -10.00 1.42 14.46
CA ARG A 136 -11.18 0.57 14.65
C ARG A 136 -10.86 -0.79 15.25
N ALA A 137 -9.82 -1.46 14.74
CA ALA A 137 -9.46 -2.81 15.19
C ALA A 137 -8.87 -2.81 16.60
N PHE A 138 -8.14 -1.76 16.97
CA PHE A 138 -7.48 -1.57 18.27
C PHE A 138 -8.18 -0.49 19.12
N ASN A 139 -9.51 -0.45 19.11
CA ASN A 139 -10.32 0.61 19.70
C ASN A 139 -10.20 0.83 21.23
N LYS A 140 -9.42 0.00 21.93
CA LYS A 140 -9.14 0.13 23.38
C LYS A 140 -7.70 0.60 23.67
N ARG A 141 -6.90 0.84 22.64
CA ARG A 141 -5.48 1.22 22.76
C ARG A 141 -5.29 2.64 22.26
N LEU A 142 -4.32 3.34 22.84
CA LEU A 142 -3.82 4.58 22.24
C LEU A 142 -3.25 4.28 20.85
N LEU A 143 -3.49 5.18 19.90
CA LEU A 143 -2.94 5.12 18.55
C LEU A 143 -2.14 6.39 18.26
N TYR A 144 -0.83 6.25 18.10
CA TYR A 144 0.05 7.32 17.67
C TYR A 144 0.09 7.37 16.14
N LEU A 145 -0.27 8.52 15.56
CA LEU A 145 -0.21 8.76 14.12
C LEU A 145 0.91 9.74 13.82
N CYS A 146 2.03 9.22 13.33
CA CYS A 146 3.26 9.96 13.05
C CYS A 146 3.34 10.28 11.55
N ASP A 147 3.30 11.57 11.20
CA ASP A 147 3.36 12.02 9.81
C ASP A 147 3.84 13.48 9.74
N THR A 148 4.45 13.86 8.62
CA THR A 148 4.78 15.27 8.34
C THR A 148 3.51 16.08 8.03
N PHE A 149 2.49 15.43 7.48
CA PHE A 149 1.30 15.97 6.81
C PHE A 149 1.66 16.91 5.65
N GLU A 150 2.88 16.76 5.12
CA GLU A 150 3.49 17.61 4.10
C GLU A 150 4.11 16.77 2.97
N GLY A 151 3.95 15.44 3.03
CA GLY A 151 4.54 14.49 2.09
C GLY A 151 6.00 14.16 2.43
N PHE A 152 6.73 13.63 1.45
CA PHE A 152 8.15 13.30 1.62
C PHE A 152 8.99 14.55 1.91
N ASP A 153 9.83 14.46 2.94
CA ASP A 153 10.79 15.50 3.33
C ASP A 153 11.95 15.55 2.34
N SER A 154 12.49 16.74 2.09
CA SER A 154 13.58 16.92 1.12
C SER A 154 14.82 16.13 1.49
N ARG A 155 15.14 16.02 2.78
CA ARG A 155 16.31 15.28 3.27
C ARG A 155 16.27 13.80 2.89
N ASP A 156 15.08 13.19 3.00
CA ASP A 156 14.88 11.78 2.68
C ASP A 156 14.92 11.55 1.16
N CYS A 157 14.23 12.40 0.39
CA CYS A 157 14.29 12.36 -1.08
C CYS A 157 15.71 12.52 -1.61
N GLU A 158 16.49 13.47 -1.08
CA GLU A 158 17.87 13.70 -1.49
C GLU A 158 18.75 12.47 -1.26
N TYR A 159 18.64 11.85 -0.08
CA TYR A 159 19.38 10.63 0.25
C TYR A 159 19.02 9.47 -0.68
N ASP A 160 17.72 9.17 -0.82
CA ASP A 160 17.24 8.05 -1.61
C ASP A 160 17.62 8.18 -3.09
N ASN A 161 17.49 9.39 -3.65
CA ASN A 161 17.87 9.67 -5.03
C ASN A 161 19.38 9.56 -5.22
N ALA A 162 20.19 10.10 -4.30
CA ALA A 162 21.65 10.01 -4.36
C ALA A 162 22.16 8.56 -4.23
N ALA A 163 21.44 7.73 -3.47
CA ALA A 163 21.73 6.31 -3.30
C ALA A 163 21.06 5.40 -4.35
N CYS A 164 20.33 5.96 -5.32
CA CYS A 164 19.57 5.23 -6.34
C CYS A 164 18.57 4.20 -5.74
N LEU A 165 18.01 4.48 -4.56
CA LEU A 165 17.07 3.61 -3.87
C LEU A 165 15.63 3.84 -4.35
N SER A 166 15.31 5.08 -4.73
CA SER A 166 14.02 5.45 -5.31
C SER A 166 14.15 6.66 -6.24
N ASN A 167 13.02 7.10 -6.79
CA ASN A 167 12.87 8.32 -7.58
C ASN A 167 11.87 9.30 -6.92
N ALA A 168 11.82 9.26 -5.58
CA ALA A 168 10.87 9.99 -4.77
C ALA A 168 11.00 11.51 -4.95
N LYS A 169 9.86 12.21 -4.93
CA LYS A 169 9.80 13.66 -5.08
C LYS A 169 9.39 14.34 -3.79
N VAL A 170 10.02 15.48 -3.49
CA VAL A 170 9.69 16.29 -2.33
C VAL A 170 8.21 16.67 -2.35
N GLY A 171 7.51 16.46 -1.24
CA GLY A 171 6.08 16.72 -1.11
C GLY A 171 5.17 15.72 -1.83
N GLU A 172 5.71 14.66 -2.45
CA GLU A 172 4.89 13.53 -2.90
C GLU A 172 4.15 12.92 -1.70
N PHE A 173 2.89 12.55 -1.90
CA PHE A 173 1.94 12.22 -0.84
C PHE A 173 1.65 13.38 0.14
N GLY A 174 1.87 14.63 -0.26
CA GLY A 174 1.45 15.81 0.49
C GLY A 174 -0.04 16.16 0.38
N ASP A 175 -0.83 15.42 -0.40
CA ASP A 175 -2.26 15.66 -0.63
C ASP A 175 -3.14 15.19 0.55
N THR A 176 -2.81 15.65 1.76
CA THR A 176 -3.50 15.31 3.00
C THR A 176 -3.55 16.50 3.96
N SER A 177 -4.27 16.34 5.06
CA SER A 177 -4.28 17.30 6.16
C SER A 177 -4.62 16.59 7.47
N LEU A 178 -4.22 17.20 8.58
CA LEU A 178 -4.59 16.71 9.91
C LEU A 178 -6.11 16.61 10.07
N SER A 179 -6.87 17.60 9.58
CA SER A 179 -8.34 17.61 9.66
C SER A 179 -8.98 16.50 8.84
N LEU A 180 -8.44 16.19 7.65
CA LEU A 180 -8.90 15.07 6.83
C LEU A 180 -8.72 13.75 7.59
N VAL A 181 -7.54 13.52 8.17
CA VAL A 181 -7.26 12.29 8.91
C VAL A 181 -8.14 12.20 10.16
N GLN A 182 -8.28 13.28 10.93
CA GLN A 182 -9.17 13.34 12.10
C GLN A 182 -10.61 12.94 11.76
N SER A 183 -11.15 13.45 10.64
CA SER A 183 -12.52 13.16 10.21
C SER A 183 -12.80 11.68 9.93
N LYS A 184 -11.76 10.89 9.68
CA LYS A 184 -11.85 9.46 9.36
C LYS A 184 -11.70 8.54 10.58
N MET A 185 -11.25 9.04 11.73
CA MET A 185 -10.95 8.21 12.90
C MET A 185 -12.24 7.87 13.68
N PRO A 186 -12.64 6.59 13.76
CA PRO A 186 -13.85 6.19 14.49
C PRO A 186 -13.77 6.35 16.02
N HIS A 187 -12.56 6.36 16.58
CA HIS A 187 -12.27 6.50 18.02
C HIS A 187 -11.19 7.57 18.22
N LEU A 188 -11.54 8.82 17.92
CA LEU A 188 -10.62 9.96 17.90
C LEU A 188 -10.00 10.25 19.28
N GLU A 189 -10.73 9.98 20.37
CA GLU A 189 -10.28 10.12 21.76
C GLU A 189 -9.01 9.30 22.08
N ASN A 190 -8.83 8.19 21.36
CA ASN A 190 -7.69 7.30 21.51
C ASN A 190 -6.51 7.68 20.62
N VAL A 191 -6.65 8.70 19.77
CA VAL A 191 -5.60 9.08 18.81
C VAL A 191 -4.69 10.16 19.40
N ARG A 192 -3.40 10.04 19.13
CA ARG A 192 -2.38 11.06 19.40
C ARG A 192 -1.66 11.37 18.10
N PHE A 193 -1.83 12.58 17.60
CA PHE A 193 -1.18 13.03 16.37
C PHE A 193 0.23 13.53 16.69
N VAL A 194 1.21 12.97 16.00
CA VAL A 194 2.63 13.30 16.11
C VAL A 194 3.03 13.95 14.79
N LYS A 195 2.73 15.26 14.66
CA LYS A 195 3.07 16.01 13.45
C LYS A 195 4.56 16.36 13.44
N GLY A 196 5.20 16.09 12.31
CA GLY A 196 6.55 16.57 11.98
C GLY A 196 7.51 15.45 11.62
N TYR A 197 8.71 15.84 11.22
CA TYR A 197 9.74 14.93 10.76
C TYR A 197 10.15 13.89 11.81
N PHE A 198 10.17 12.62 11.43
CA PHE A 198 10.52 11.50 12.30
C PHE A 198 12.03 11.23 12.23
N PRO A 199 12.73 10.91 13.34
CA PRO A 199 12.22 10.63 14.69
C PRO A 199 12.11 11.87 15.59
N GLU A 200 12.44 13.06 15.10
CA GLU A 200 12.47 14.28 15.91
C GLU A 200 11.12 14.61 16.55
N SER A 201 10.03 14.46 15.79
CA SER A 201 8.65 14.67 16.24
C SER A 201 8.21 13.64 17.30
N ALA A 202 8.80 12.45 17.30
CA ALA A 202 8.44 11.35 18.20
C ALA A 202 8.87 11.58 19.66
N LYS A 203 9.61 12.66 19.95
CA LYS A 203 9.99 13.08 21.30
C LYS A 203 8.79 13.37 22.21
N ILE A 204 7.61 13.64 21.64
CA ILE A 204 6.37 13.84 22.40
C ILE A 204 5.77 12.53 22.93
N ILE A 205 6.19 11.39 22.38
CA ILE A 205 5.77 10.08 22.85
C ILE A 205 6.54 9.79 24.15
N PRO A 206 5.87 9.42 25.25
CA PRO A 206 6.56 9.07 26.50
C PRO A 206 7.64 8.02 26.27
N LYS A 207 8.77 8.14 26.97
CA LYS A 207 9.94 7.25 26.77
C LYS A 207 9.65 5.81 27.15
N ASP A 208 8.78 5.60 28.13
CA ASP A 208 8.35 4.33 28.68
C ASP A 208 7.15 3.72 27.94
N GLU A 209 6.54 4.44 26.98
CA GLU A 209 5.43 3.92 26.20
C GLU A 209 5.90 2.71 25.36
N LYS A 210 5.14 1.61 25.46
CA LYS A 210 5.40 0.35 24.76
C LYS A 210 4.34 0.14 23.68
N PHE A 211 4.71 -0.56 22.61
CA PHE A 211 3.83 -0.78 21.49
C PHE A 211 3.47 -2.26 21.34
N ALA A 212 2.19 -2.54 21.13
CA ALA A 212 1.72 -3.88 20.77
C ALA A 212 1.76 -4.10 19.25
N PHE A 213 1.61 -3.01 18.48
CA PHE A 213 1.53 -3.04 17.03
C PHE A 213 2.05 -1.73 16.45
N VAL A 214 2.88 -1.81 15.40
CA VAL A 214 3.38 -0.65 14.67
C VAL A 214 3.28 -0.93 13.18
N ASN A 215 2.65 -0.01 12.44
CA ASN A 215 2.66 0.00 10.98
C ASN A 215 3.71 1.01 10.49
N LEU A 216 4.73 0.56 9.77
CA LEU A 216 5.72 1.43 9.13
C LEU A 216 5.42 1.49 7.62
N ASP A 217 5.02 2.66 7.13
CA ASP A 217 4.53 2.89 5.76
C ASP A 217 5.04 4.23 5.23
N VAL A 218 6.38 4.39 5.21
CA VAL A 218 7.08 5.64 4.88
C VAL A 218 7.94 5.60 3.61
N ASP A 219 7.95 4.46 2.91
CA ASP A 219 8.53 4.19 1.58
C ASP A 219 10.03 4.46 1.35
N LEU A 220 10.66 5.38 2.08
CA LEU A 220 12.03 5.83 1.90
C LEU A 220 12.97 5.24 2.96
N TYR A 221 14.25 5.10 2.62
CA TYR A 221 15.21 4.37 3.45
C TYR A 221 15.36 4.96 4.85
N GLN A 222 15.59 6.28 4.94
CA GLN A 222 15.89 6.96 6.20
C GLN A 222 14.69 6.90 7.18
N PRO A 223 13.45 7.22 6.78
CA PRO A 223 12.27 7.04 7.62
C PRO A 223 12.01 5.58 8.03
N ILE A 224 12.24 4.60 7.14
CA ILE A 224 12.10 3.18 7.49
C ILE A 224 13.09 2.80 8.59
N LEU A 225 14.37 3.17 8.41
CA LEU A 225 15.42 2.89 9.39
C LEU A 225 15.12 3.55 10.74
N ALA A 226 14.79 4.84 10.73
CA ALA A 226 14.44 5.58 11.95
C ALA A 226 13.23 4.95 12.66
N GLY A 227 12.20 4.54 11.90
CA GLY A 227 11.04 3.82 12.42
C GLY A 227 11.44 2.51 13.11
N CYS A 228 12.27 1.69 12.46
CA CYS A 228 12.78 0.45 13.04
C CYS A 228 13.57 0.71 14.33
N GLU A 229 14.52 1.65 14.32
CA GLU A 229 15.34 1.98 15.49
C GLU A 229 14.52 2.50 16.68
N PHE A 230 13.50 3.31 16.40
CA PHE A 230 12.65 3.88 17.44
C PHE A 230 11.65 2.87 18.01
N PHE A 231 10.92 2.16 17.13
CA PHE A 231 9.79 1.33 17.55
C PHE A 231 10.21 -0.08 17.97
N TYR A 232 11.20 -0.69 17.32
CA TYR A 232 11.53 -2.10 17.54
C TYR A 232 11.93 -2.42 18.99
N PRO A 233 12.82 -1.64 19.66
CA PRO A 233 13.16 -1.86 21.08
C PRO A 233 11.96 -1.63 22.03
N ARG A 234 10.92 -0.96 21.54
CA ARG A 234 9.72 -0.59 22.32
C ARG A 234 8.52 -1.49 22.00
N LEU A 235 8.65 -2.42 21.07
CA LEU A 235 7.65 -3.44 20.80
C LEU A 235 7.61 -4.44 21.97
N THR A 236 6.41 -4.68 22.47
CA THR A 236 6.15 -5.66 23.53
C THR A 236 6.53 -7.06 23.05
N GLY A 237 7.56 -7.65 23.66
CA GLY A 237 8.11 -8.96 23.27
C GLY A 237 9.05 -8.95 22.05
N GLY A 238 9.28 -7.80 21.40
CA GLY A 238 10.20 -7.67 20.26
C GLY A 238 11.60 -7.20 20.64
N GLY A 239 11.70 -6.24 21.57
CA GLY A 239 12.98 -5.70 22.05
C GLY A 239 13.59 -6.45 23.24
N ASP A 240 12.78 -7.17 24.01
CA ASP A 240 13.20 -7.77 25.29
C ASP A 240 14.05 -9.05 25.14
N ASN A 241 14.29 -9.52 23.90
CA ASN A 241 15.09 -10.70 23.58
C ASN A 241 16.47 -10.39 22.94
N LEU A 242 16.93 -9.13 22.96
CA LEU A 242 18.24 -8.72 22.42
C LEU A 242 19.33 -8.53 23.49
N ASN A 243 19.12 -9.01 24.72
CA ASN A 243 20.13 -9.09 25.77
C ASN A 243 20.42 -10.53 26.17
#